data_AF-A0A1G1BF63-F1
#
_entry.id   AF-A0A1G1BF63-F1
#
_cell.length_a   1.000
_cell.length_b   1.000
_cell.length_c   1.000
_cell.angle_alpha   90.00
_cell.angle_beta   90.00
_cell.angle_gamma   90.00
#
_symmetry.space_group_name_H-M   'P 1'
#
loop_
_entity.id
_entity.type
_entity.pdbx_description
1 polymer ?
#
loop_
_entity_poly.entity_id
_entity_poly.type
_entity_poly.pdbx_seq_one_letter_code
_entity_poly.pdbx_strand_id
1 'polypeptide(L)'
;MKRKILYILGTLLFFYLILLIPTESVITPKLAAKKLFVWDRDSLWRSLENEYVKSKSLGCEKLESQIFRNFAFINSLSDEITNQKLQPSDPLFEDIGQVMFSTAALIGGCEKHTEEFVDLFSKVRSVIKNESREWNLKDIIVRQTLYKIIYGGRAAVEELLLQSKKENIQELTLGDDEESATPYTSILGVKIHSGDILVSRGGAPTSALIARGNDYPGNFSHVALVYVDDETKLPYIIESHIERGVTISSIYDYLKDKKLRVMVLRLRKDLQQLQIDPMLPRKAARLAYQRAEAEHIPYDFEMDFSNDDKWFCSEVASSTYKKLGVNLWMSVSSISTLGTAKWLAGFGVTHFETQEPSDLEYDPQLKVVAEWRNPETLYQDHVDNAIVEALLDEANEGKELSYDWYMLPFARLMKFYSVIQNKFGAEGSIPEGMSAESGLRHKKYESIFNSIKEKVLVDAEKFAKENHYQPPYWKIVGFAKKYAKEN
;
A
#
# COMPACT_ATOMS: atom_id res chain seq x y z
N MET A 1 30.39 7.21 52.65
CA MET A 1 29.17 6.90 51.87
C MET A 1 28.78 8.02 50.90
N LYS A 2 28.59 9.27 51.34
CA LYS A 2 28.21 10.42 50.48
C LYS A 2 29.13 10.66 49.27
N ARG A 3 30.46 10.61 49.44
CA ARG A 3 31.42 10.76 48.32
C ARG A 3 31.30 9.66 47.27
N LYS A 4 31.11 8.40 47.66
CA LYS A 4 30.92 7.28 46.71
C LYS A 4 29.63 7.43 45.90
N ILE A 5 28.55 7.84 46.54
CA ILE A 5 27.27 8.14 45.87
C ILE A 5 27.45 9.29 44.87
N LEU A 6 28.16 10.36 45.26
CA LEU A 6 28.44 11.48 44.37
C LEU A 6 29.27 11.08 43.14
N TYR A 7 30.28 10.21 43.31
CA TYR A 7 31.04 9.67 42.18
C TYR A 7 30.17 8.82 41.27
N ILE A 8 29.32 7.93 41.82
CA ILE A 8 28.40 7.11 41.02
C ILE A 8 27.43 7.99 40.22
N LEU A 9 26.81 8.99 40.87
CA LEU A 9 25.90 9.92 40.20
C LEU A 9 26.62 10.76 39.13
N GLY A 10 27.84 11.24 39.43
CA GLY A 10 28.65 11.97 38.47
C GLY A 10 29.03 11.12 37.24
N THR A 11 29.39 9.86 37.45
CA THR A 11 29.68 8.91 36.36
C THR A 11 28.43 8.60 35.53
N LEU A 12 27.28 8.35 36.16
CA LEU A 12 26.02 8.14 35.45
C LEU A 12 25.61 9.36 34.63
N LEU A 13 25.74 10.57 35.21
CA LEU A 13 25.47 11.82 34.51
C LEU A 13 26.42 12.02 33.32
N PHE A 14 27.71 11.71 33.49
CA PHE A 14 28.69 11.79 32.40
C PHE A 14 28.34 10.83 31.24
N PHE A 15 28.03 9.57 31.53
CA PHE A 15 27.59 8.62 30.50
C PHE A 15 26.28 9.05 29.85
N TYR A 16 25.33 9.56 30.62
CA TYR A 16 24.08 10.09 30.09
C TYR A 16 24.34 11.25 29.11
N LEU A 17 25.20 12.21 29.47
CA LEU A 17 25.57 13.33 28.60
C LEU A 17 26.30 12.88 27.33
N ILE A 18 27.17 11.86 27.40
CA ILE A 18 27.78 11.26 26.21
C ILE A 18 26.71 10.65 25.31
N LEU A 19 25.79 9.89 25.90
CA LEU A 19 24.71 9.22 25.15
C LEU A 19 23.67 10.19 24.60
N LEU A 20 23.67 11.46 25.00
CA LEU A 20 22.83 12.51 24.42
C LEU A 20 23.37 13.10 23.11
N ILE A 21 24.65 12.88 22.78
CA ILE A 21 25.24 13.44 21.54
C ILE A 21 24.58 12.75 20.34
N PRO A 22 23.86 13.48 19.47
CA PRO A 22 23.19 12.91 18.31
C PRO A 22 24.22 12.37 17.30
N THR A 23 23.94 11.22 16.71
CA THR A 23 24.86 10.57 15.75
C THR A 23 24.59 10.92 14.29
N GLU A 24 23.36 11.36 13.96
CA GLU A 24 22.98 11.67 12.59
C GLU A 24 23.20 13.13 12.24
N SER A 25 23.97 13.39 11.19
CA SER A 25 23.93 14.65 10.45
C SER A 25 22.57 14.79 9.74
N VAL A 26 22.05 16.01 9.62
CA VAL A 26 20.84 16.32 8.83
C VAL A 26 20.97 15.69 7.45
N ILE A 27 20.19 14.64 7.18
CA ILE A 27 20.22 13.95 5.89
C ILE A 27 19.61 14.92 4.86
N THR A 28 20.38 15.26 3.83
CA THR A 28 19.86 15.96 2.66
C THR A 28 19.61 14.89 1.60
N PRO A 29 18.37 14.39 1.48
CA PRO A 29 18.07 13.28 0.58
C PRO A 29 18.32 13.70 -0.88
N LYS A 30 18.93 12.80 -1.66
CA LYS A 30 19.00 12.97 -3.11
C LYS A 30 17.66 12.61 -3.72
N LEU A 31 16.84 13.62 -4.02
CA LEU A 31 15.49 13.43 -4.53
C LEU A 31 15.48 12.74 -5.89
N ALA A 32 14.40 12.01 -6.16
CA ALA A 32 14.08 11.60 -7.51
C ALA A 32 13.75 12.84 -8.37
N ALA A 33 14.15 12.83 -9.65
CA ALA A 33 13.93 13.94 -10.57
C ALA A 33 12.55 13.86 -11.25
N LYS A 34 11.48 13.63 -10.49
CA LYS A 34 10.10 13.53 -11.00
C LYS A 34 9.17 14.50 -10.26
N LYS A 35 7.86 14.30 -10.39
CA LYS A 35 6.82 15.14 -9.78
C LYS A 35 5.74 14.27 -9.17
N LEU A 36 5.27 14.67 -8.00
CA LEU A 36 4.08 14.14 -7.35
C LEU A 36 2.86 14.31 -8.28
N PHE A 37 2.10 13.23 -8.44
CA PHE A 37 0.80 13.24 -9.09
C PHE A 37 -0.21 13.98 -8.22
N VAL A 38 -0.94 14.89 -8.83
CA VAL A 38 -2.01 15.66 -8.19
C VAL A 38 -3.26 15.52 -9.02
N TRP A 39 -4.38 15.15 -8.37
CA TRP A 39 -5.68 15.08 -9.04
C TRP A 39 -6.17 16.46 -9.47
N ASP A 40 -6.14 17.44 -8.55
CA ASP A 40 -6.63 18.82 -8.75
C ASP A 40 -8.06 18.86 -9.34
N ARG A 41 -8.97 18.11 -8.70
CA ARG A 41 -10.35 17.87 -9.13
C ARG A 41 -11.38 18.20 -8.04
N ASP A 42 -11.11 19.19 -7.17
CA ASP A 42 -12.00 19.53 -6.05
C ASP A 42 -13.45 19.84 -6.46
N SER A 43 -13.64 20.46 -7.63
CA SER A 43 -14.96 20.73 -8.18
C SER A 43 -15.72 19.44 -8.55
N LEU A 44 -15.03 18.45 -9.10
CA LEU A 44 -15.59 17.14 -9.41
C LEU A 44 -16.01 16.42 -8.13
N TRP A 45 -15.14 16.38 -7.11
CA TRP A 45 -15.42 15.70 -5.83
C TRP A 45 -16.68 16.27 -5.15
N ARG A 46 -16.83 17.60 -5.15
CA ARG A 46 -18.06 18.27 -4.65
C ARG A 46 -19.28 17.95 -5.50
N SER A 47 -19.13 17.90 -6.83
CA SER A 47 -20.23 17.54 -7.74
C SER A 47 -20.73 16.12 -7.50
N LEU A 48 -19.81 15.17 -7.30
CA LEU A 48 -20.16 13.76 -7.04
C LEU A 48 -20.86 13.59 -5.69
N GLU A 49 -20.43 14.29 -4.64
CA GLU A 49 -21.14 14.30 -3.34
C GLU A 49 -22.58 14.83 -3.52
N ASN A 50 -22.77 15.93 -4.25
CA ASN A 50 -24.11 16.46 -4.54
C ASN A 50 -24.97 15.48 -5.35
N GLU A 51 -24.38 14.82 -6.35
CA GLU A 51 -25.05 13.80 -7.16
C GLU A 51 -25.46 12.59 -6.31
N TYR A 52 -24.60 12.14 -5.40
CA TYR A 52 -24.87 11.06 -4.46
C TYR A 52 -26.05 11.41 -3.54
N VAL A 53 -26.02 12.59 -2.89
CA VAL A 53 -27.10 13.05 -2.00
C VAL A 53 -28.43 13.14 -2.76
N LYS A 54 -28.40 13.68 -3.98
CA LYS A 54 -29.59 13.73 -4.85
C LYS A 54 -30.10 12.33 -5.19
N SER A 55 -29.20 11.41 -5.53
CA SER A 55 -29.54 10.03 -5.90
C SER A 55 -30.20 9.28 -4.74
N LYS A 56 -29.67 9.41 -3.52
CA LYS A 56 -30.30 8.86 -2.30
C LYS A 56 -31.76 9.31 -2.13
N SER A 57 -32.08 10.57 -2.47
CA SER A 57 -33.46 11.10 -2.37
C SER A 57 -34.41 10.62 -3.46
N LEU A 58 -33.90 10.22 -4.63
CA LEU A 58 -34.73 9.82 -5.78
C LEU A 58 -35.24 8.39 -5.67
N GLY A 59 -34.43 7.51 -5.06
CA GLY A 59 -34.71 6.08 -4.95
C GLY A 59 -34.41 5.29 -6.23
N CYS A 60 -34.27 3.97 -6.05
CA CYS A 60 -33.70 3.07 -7.05
C CYS A 60 -34.51 2.99 -8.35
N GLU A 61 -35.85 3.01 -8.28
CA GLU A 61 -36.74 2.93 -9.47
C GLU A 61 -36.46 4.03 -10.51
N LYS A 62 -36.08 5.23 -10.06
CA LYS A 62 -35.80 6.37 -10.95
C LYS A 62 -34.38 6.37 -11.51
N LEU A 63 -33.46 5.66 -10.87
CA LEU A 63 -32.03 5.66 -11.19
C LEU A 63 -31.63 4.48 -12.07
N GLU A 64 -32.33 3.36 -11.96
CA GLU A 64 -32.02 2.10 -12.61
C GLU A 64 -31.78 2.22 -14.12
N SER A 65 -32.65 2.95 -14.82
CA SER A 65 -32.49 3.17 -16.27
C SER A 65 -31.19 3.91 -16.63
N GLN A 66 -30.75 4.86 -15.80
CA GLN A 66 -29.51 5.58 -16.02
C GLN A 66 -28.28 4.72 -15.66
N ILE A 67 -28.35 3.97 -14.56
CA ILE A 67 -27.29 3.04 -14.16
C ILE A 67 -27.04 2.01 -15.26
N PHE A 68 -28.08 1.38 -15.81
CA PHE A 68 -27.93 0.42 -16.90
C PHE A 68 -27.35 1.03 -18.18
N ARG A 69 -27.73 2.27 -18.52
CA ARG A 69 -27.11 2.98 -19.65
C ARG A 69 -25.62 3.21 -19.42
N ASN A 70 -25.24 3.61 -18.21
CA ASN A 70 -23.83 3.82 -17.88
C ASN A 70 -23.04 2.50 -17.90
N PHE A 71 -23.59 1.41 -17.38
CA PHE A 71 -22.96 0.08 -17.48
C PHE A 71 -22.78 -0.35 -18.93
N ALA A 72 -23.82 -0.21 -19.78
CA ALA A 72 -23.72 -0.52 -21.19
C ALA A 72 -22.66 0.33 -21.89
N PHE A 73 -22.57 1.63 -21.55
CA PHE A 73 -21.57 2.52 -22.10
C PHE A 73 -20.15 2.12 -21.69
N ILE A 74 -19.88 1.88 -20.40
CA ILE A 74 -18.56 1.42 -19.92
C ILE A 74 -18.14 0.10 -20.59
N ASN A 75 -19.07 -0.85 -20.74
CA ASN A 75 -18.79 -2.11 -21.44
C ASN A 75 -18.43 -1.84 -22.91
N SER A 76 -19.19 -0.99 -23.61
CA SER A 76 -18.90 -0.61 -25.00
C SER A 76 -17.52 0.03 -25.15
N LEU A 77 -17.13 0.92 -24.22
CA LEU A 77 -15.81 1.55 -24.23
C LEU A 77 -14.69 0.52 -23.95
N SER A 78 -14.95 -0.46 -23.07
CA SER A 78 -14.00 -1.54 -22.77
C SER A 78 -13.79 -2.47 -23.98
N ASP A 79 -14.86 -2.77 -24.71
CA ASP A 79 -14.80 -3.53 -25.96
C ASP A 79 -14.03 -2.74 -27.04
N GLU A 80 -14.22 -1.42 -27.10
CA GLU A 80 -13.50 -0.55 -28.02
C GLU A 80 -11.98 -0.54 -27.76
N ILE A 81 -11.58 -0.40 -26.49
CA ILE A 81 -10.16 -0.49 -26.08
C ILE A 81 -9.55 -1.81 -26.58
N THR A 82 -10.24 -2.91 -26.32
CA THR A 82 -9.76 -4.25 -26.67
C THR A 82 -9.59 -4.43 -28.18
N ASN A 83 -10.44 -3.79 -28.99
CA ASN A 83 -10.44 -3.97 -30.44
C ASN A 83 -9.50 -3.01 -31.19
N GLN A 84 -9.32 -1.77 -30.71
CA GLN A 84 -8.67 -0.70 -31.47
C GLN A 84 -7.20 -0.43 -31.09
N LYS A 85 -6.67 -1.05 -30.02
CA LYS A 85 -5.30 -0.81 -29.52
C LYS A 85 -5.00 0.68 -29.30
N LEU A 86 -5.77 1.30 -28.40
CA LEU A 86 -5.75 2.74 -28.19
C LEU A 86 -4.40 3.23 -27.65
N GLN A 87 -4.03 4.45 -28.03
CA GLN A 87 -2.85 5.10 -27.48
C GLN A 87 -3.10 5.53 -26.03
N PRO A 88 -2.10 5.52 -25.14
CA PRO A 88 -2.28 5.88 -23.72
C PRO A 88 -2.88 7.27 -23.48
N SER A 89 -2.74 8.19 -24.43
CA SER A 89 -3.29 9.56 -24.37
C SER A 89 -4.73 9.67 -24.91
N ASP A 90 -5.35 8.56 -25.30
CA ASP A 90 -6.69 8.57 -25.89
C ASP A 90 -7.72 9.10 -24.87
N PRO A 91 -8.59 10.07 -25.26
CA PRO A 91 -9.58 10.65 -24.35
C PRO A 91 -10.57 9.63 -23.79
N LEU A 92 -10.79 8.50 -24.46
CA LEU A 92 -11.70 7.44 -24.03
C LEU A 92 -11.36 6.93 -22.61
N PHE A 93 -10.08 6.94 -22.22
CA PHE A 93 -9.66 6.56 -20.88
C PHE A 93 -10.14 7.52 -19.78
N GLU A 94 -10.18 8.83 -20.05
CA GLU A 94 -10.75 9.80 -19.11
C GLU A 94 -12.29 9.68 -19.08
N ASP A 95 -12.92 9.42 -20.24
CA ASP A 95 -14.37 9.21 -20.33
C ASP A 95 -14.84 8.02 -19.48
N ILE A 96 -14.12 6.88 -19.55
CA ILE A 96 -14.40 5.72 -18.67
C ILE A 96 -14.34 6.13 -17.20
N GLY A 97 -13.27 6.82 -16.79
CA GLY A 97 -13.11 7.26 -15.41
C GLY A 97 -14.26 8.16 -14.93
N GLN A 98 -14.65 9.14 -15.75
CA GLN A 98 -15.74 10.06 -15.43
C GLN A 98 -17.10 9.35 -15.31
N VAL A 99 -17.39 8.44 -16.24
CA VAL A 99 -18.64 7.67 -16.20
C VAL A 99 -18.64 6.73 -15.01
N MET A 100 -17.52 6.09 -14.67
CA MET A 100 -17.40 5.29 -13.47
C MET A 100 -17.68 6.11 -12.19
N PHE A 101 -17.09 7.29 -12.04
CA PHE A 101 -17.29 8.14 -10.86
C PHE A 101 -18.76 8.56 -10.69
N SER A 102 -19.38 9.05 -11.77
CA SER A 102 -20.80 9.43 -11.74
C SER A 102 -21.70 8.23 -11.46
N THR A 103 -21.42 7.07 -12.07
CA THR A 103 -22.19 5.84 -11.83
C THR A 103 -22.12 5.38 -10.39
N ALA A 104 -20.95 5.45 -9.74
CA ALA A 104 -20.82 5.15 -8.31
C ALA A 104 -21.71 6.06 -7.45
N ALA A 105 -21.75 7.36 -7.75
CA ALA A 105 -22.62 8.32 -7.06
C ALA A 105 -24.12 7.98 -7.23
N LEU A 106 -24.54 7.56 -8.43
CA LEU A 106 -25.91 7.11 -8.70
C LEU A 106 -26.28 5.84 -7.94
N ILE A 107 -25.39 4.84 -7.92
CA ILE A 107 -25.62 3.56 -7.23
C ILE A 107 -25.76 3.75 -5.72
N GLY A 108 -25.16 4.81 -5.16
CA GLY A 108 -25.45 5.21 -3.79
C GLY A 108 -26.96 5.30 -3.48
N GLY A 109 -27.80 5.73 -4.43
CA GLY A 109 -29.27 5.73 -4.31
C GLY A 109 -29.99 4.42 -4.68
N CYS A 110 -29.27 3.43 -5.20
CA CYS A 110 -29.78 2.18 -5.74
C CYS A 110 -28.76 1.04 -5.50
N GLU A 111 -28.44 0.78 -4.23
CA GLU A 111 -27.35 -0.11 -3.78
C GLU A 111 -27.48 -1.58 -4.26
N LYS A 112 -28.63 -1.97 -4.83
CA LYS A 112 -28.81 -3.31 -5.41
C LYS A 112 -27.82 -3.61 -6.55
N HIS A 113 -27.22 -2.59 -7.16
CA HIS A 113 -26.23 -2.72 -8.24
C HIS A 113 -24.77 -2.56 -7.78
N THR A 114 -24.51 -2.56 -6.46
CA THR A 114 -23.14 -2.43 -5.93
C THR A 114 -22.24 -3.56 -6.40
N GLU A 115 -22.69 -4.82 -6.34
CA GLU A 115 -21.93 -5.98 -6.82
C GLU A 115 -21.64 -5.90 -8.33
N GLU A 116 -22.65 -5.57 -9.14
CA GLU A 116 -22.49 -5.38 -10.60
C GLU A 116 -21.43 -4.33 -10.95
N PHE A 117 -21.33 -3.25 -10.17
CA PHE A 117 -20.33 -2.21 -10.38
C PHE A 117 -18.91 -2.63 -9.97
N VAL A 118 -18.78 -3.39 -8.89
CA VAL A 118 -17.50 -3.99 -8.47
C VAL A 118 -16.97 -4.92 -9.56
N ASP A 119 -17.84 -5.77 -10.10
CA ASP A 119 -17.50 -6.68 -11.20
C ASP A 119 -17.15 -5.93 -12.48
N LEU A 120 -17.89 -4.87 -12.80
CA LEU A 120 -17.60 -4.00 -13.95
C LEU A 120 -16.21 -3.38 -13.84
N PHE A 121 -15.84 -2.85 -12.67
CA PHE A 121 -14.48 -2.33 -12.46
C PHE A 121 -13.43 -3.43 -12.58
N SER A 122 -13.68 -4.63 -12.05
CA SER A 122 -12.75 -5.76 -12.17
C SER A 122 -12.47 -6.08 -13.64
N LYS A 123 -13.50 -6.06 -14.50
CA LYS A 123 -13.39 -6.22 -15.96
C LYS A 123 -12.61 -5.09 -16.61
N VAL A 124 -12.94 -3.83 -16.32
CA VAL A 124 -12.21 -2.65 -16.84
C VAL A 124 -10.73 -2.75 -16.49
N ARG A 125 -10.40 -3.07 -15.24
CA ARG A 125 -9.02 -3.26 -14.80
C ARG A 125 -8.31 -4.36 -15.58
N SER A 126 -8.96 -5.50 -15.83
CA SER A 126 -8.39 -6.59 -16.64
C SER A 126 -8.12 -6.16 -18.08
N VAL A 127 -9.06 -5.44 -18.71
CA VAL A 127 -8.90 -4.88 -20.07
C VAL A 127 -7.71 -3.93 -20.14
N ILE A 128 -7.63 -2.95 -19.23
CA ILE A 128 -6.54 -1.98 -19.19
C ILE A 128 -5.19 -2.66 -18.93
N LYS A 129 -5.13 -3.66 -18.04
CA LYS A 129 -3.91 -4.44 -17.81
C LYS A 129 -3.51 -5.29 -19.02
N ASN A 130 -4.45 -5.73 -19.85
CA ASN A 130 -4.13 -6.41 -21.11
C ASN A 130 -3.56 -5.43 -22.14
N GLU A 131 -4.17 -4.26 -22.26
CA GLU A 131 -3.74 -3.22 -23.20
C GLU A 131 -2.35 -2.68 -22.84
N SER A 132 -2.06 -2.52 -21.55
CA SER A 132 -0.81 -1.94 -21.07
C SER A 132 0.44 -2.78 -21.31
N ARG A 133 0.30 -4.01 -21.81
CA ARG A 133 1.44 -4.88 -22.20
C ARG A 133 2.26 -4.30 -23.35
N GLU A 134 1.60 -3.59 -24.25
CA GLU A 134 2.24 -2.97 -25.41
C GLU A 134 2.74 -1.55 -25.12
N TRP A 135 2.50 -1.06 -23.89
CA TRP A 135 2.84 0.30 -23.49
C TRP A 135 4.20 0.36 -22.79
N ASN A 136 4.92 1.46 -23.01
CA ASN A 136 6.14 1.75 -22.27
C ASN A 136 5.79 2.36 -20.89
N LEU A 137 5.84 1.56 -19.82
CA LEU A 137 5.51 2.02 -18.47
C LEU A 137 6.42 3.12 -17.91
N LYS A 138 7.58 3.36 -18.54
CA LYS A 138 8.46 4.48 -18.16
C LYS A 138 7.96 5.83 -18.69
N ASP A 139 7.01 5.81 -19.63
CA ASP A 139 6.35 7.01 -20.12
C ASP A 139 5.39 7.57 -19.06
N ILE A 140 5.49 8.88 -18.82
CA ILE A 140 4.65 9.58 -17.85
C ILE A 140 3.18 9.56 -18.23
N ILE A 141 2.85 9.62 -19.53
CA ILE A 141 1.46 9.58 -20.02
C ILE A 141 0.87 8.20 -19.71
N VAL A 142 1.61 7.13 -20.03
CA VAL A 142 1.21 5.76 -19.71
C VAL A 142 0.94 5.59 -18.23
N ARG A 143 1.88 6.04 -17.38
CA ARG A 143 1.76 5.93 -15.93
C ARG A 143 0.55 6.70 -15.39
N GLN A 144 0.32 7.92 -15.88
CA GLN A 144 -0.83 8.73 -15.46
C GLN A 144 -2.15 8.11 -15.90
N THR A 145 -2.24 7.60 -17.13
CA THR A 145 -3.45 6.93 -17.64
C THR A 145 -3.78 5.69 -16.82
N LEU A 146 -2.79 4.82 -16.58
CA LEU A 146 -2.96 3.62 -15.75
C LEU A 146 -3.37 3.97 -14.32
N TYR A 147 -2.68 4.93 -13.71
CA TYR A 147 -2.99 5.37 -12.35
C TYR A 147 -4.42 5.93 -12.27
N LYS A 148 -4.81 6.85 -13.17
CA LYS A 148 -6.14 7.44 -13.16
C LYS A 148 -7.25 6.41 -13.27
N ILE A 149 -7.11 5.41 -14.15
CA ILE A 149 -8.17 4.41 -14.36
C ILE A 149 -8.18 3.36 -13.25
N ILE A 150 -7.03 2.78 -12.92
CA ILE A 150 -6.97 1.68 -11.94
C ILE A 150 -7.14 2.22 -10.53
N TYR A 151 -6.38 3.24 -10.12
CA TYR A 151 -6.56 3.85 -8.80
C TYR A 151 -7.90 4.59 -8.71
N GLY A 152 -8.26 5.39 -9.73
CA GLY A 152 -9.51 6.13 -9.71
C GLY A 152 -10.74 5.23 -9.70
N GLY A 153 -10.77 4.19 -10.54
CA GLY A 153 -11.85 3.20 -10.54
C GLY A 153 -11.95 2.45 -9.20
N ARG A 154 -10.81 2.10 -8.60
CA ARG A 154 -10.74 1.55 -7.25
C ARG A 154 -11.31 2.51 -6.20
N ALA A 155 -10.94 3.78 -6.25
CA ALA A 155 -11.47 4.80 -5.34
C ALA A 155 -12.99 4.94 -5.48
N ALA A 156 -13.52 4.90 -6.71
CA ALA A 156 -14.97 4.92 -6.95
C ALA A 156 -15.68 3.71 -6.33
N VAL A 157 -15.11 2.51 -6.49
CA VAL A 157 -15.62 1.28 -5.89
C VAL A 157 -15.59 1.39 -4.36
N GLU A 158 -14.47 1.76 -3.78
CA GLU A 158 -14.33 1.81 -2.32
C GLU A 158 -15.23 2.87 -1.68
N GLU A 159 -15.34 4.05 -2.29
CA GLU A 159 -16.32 5.06 -1.87
C GLU A 159 -17.74 4.50 -1.88
N LEU A 160 -18.15 3.83 -2.97
CA LEU A 160 -19.47 3.21 -3.04
C LEU A 160 -19.67 2.15 -1.94
N LEU A 161 -18.67 1.29 -1.70
CA LEU A 161 -18.75 0.26 -0.66
C LEU A 161 -18.91 0.88 0.73
N LEU A 162 -18.16 1.95 1.04
CA LEU A 162 -18.25 2.65 2.32
C LEU A 162 -19.59 3.38 2.53
N GLN A 163 -20.29 3.72 1.45
CA GLN A 163 -21.64 4.27 1.47
C GLN A 163 -22.75 3.22 1.44
N SER A 164 -22.41 1.95 1.19
CA SER A 164 -23.35 0.85 1.06
C SER A 164 -23.64 0.19 2.41
N LYS A 165 -24.82 -0.43 2.52
CA LYS A 165 -25.14 -1.30 3.66
C LYS A 165 -24.26 -2.55 3.62
N LYS A 166 -23.91 -3.07 4.81
CA LYS A 166 -23.05 -4.26 4.95
C LYS A 166 -23.54 -5.47 4.16
N GLU A 167 -24.85 -5.67 4.06
CA GLU A 167 -25.48 -6.76 3.30
C GLU A 167 -25.22 -6.70 1.79
N ASN A 168 -24.87 -5.53 1.25
CA ASN A 168 -24.60 -5.30 -0.17
C ASN A 168 -23.10 -5.29 -0.48
N ILE A 169 -22.22 -5.58 0.50
CA ILE A 169 -20.77 -5.55 0.32
C ILE A 169 -20.22 -6.98 0.26
N GLN A 170 -19.61 -7.30 -0.87
CA GLN A 170 -18.83 -8.51 -1.03
C GLN A 170 -17.40 -8.30 -0.55
N GLU A 171 -16.94 -9.11 0.40
CA GLU A 171 -15.57 -8.99 0.91
C GLU A 171 -14.51 -9.46 -0.09
N LEU A 172 -14.83 -10.49 -0.90
CA LEU A 172 -13.95 -11.06 -1.90
C LEU A 172 -14.39 -10.66 -3.30
N THR A 173 -13.56 -9.91 -4.01
CA THR A 173 -13.70 -9.68 -5.45
C THR A 173 -12.81 -10.66 -6.20
N LEU A 174 -13.38 -11.47 -7.08
CA LEU A 174 -12.60 -12.30 -8.00
C LEU A 174 -12.12 -11.46 -9.19
N GLY A 175 -10.87 -11.69 -9.59
CA GLY A 175 -10.27 -11.11 -10.76
C GLY A 175 -10.20 -12.11 -11.91
N ASP A 176 -9.08 -12.11 -12.62
CA ASP A 176 -8.84 -13.05 -13.72
C ASP A 176 -8.54 -14.47 -13.17
N ASP A 177 -9.16 -15.49 -13.77
CA ASP A 177 -8.77 -16.89 -13.56
C ASP A 177 -7.49 -17.20 -14.36
N GLU A 178 -6.38 -16.58 -13.95
CA GLU A 178 -5.08 -16.73 -14.62
C GLU A 178 -4.50 -18.11 -14.31
N GLU A 179 -4.33 -18.95 -15.33
CA GLU A 179 -3.85 -20.32 -15.16
C GLU A 179 -2.41 -20.39 -14.66
N SER A 180 -2.11 -21.40 -13.84
CA SER A 180 -0.74 -21.73 -13.43
C SER A 180 -0.55 -23.24 -13.33
N ALA A 181 0.61 -23.72 -13.79
CA ALA A 181 1.00 -25.12 -13.68
C ALA A 181 1.57 -25.47 -12.29
N THR A 182 1.81 -24.48 -11.43
CA THR A 182 2.47 -24.69 -10.14
C THR A 182 1.55 -25.30 -9.09
N PRO A 183 2.10 -25.97 -8.05
CA PRO A 183 1.30 -26.46 -6.93
C PRO A 183 0.46 -25.35 -6.32
N TYR A 184 -0.73 -25.71 -5.85
CA TYR A 184 -1.65 -24.76 -5.25
C TYR A 184 -2.31 -25.34 -4.01
N THR A 185 -2.89 -24.44 -3.23
CA THR A 185 -3.84 -24.76 -2.17
C THR A 185 -5.04 -23.80 -2.23
N SER A 186 -6.10 -24.08 -1.48
CA SER A 186 -7.26 -23.19 -1.39
C SER A 186 -7.19 -22.38 -0.11
N ILE A 187 -7.18 -21.06 -0.23
CA ILE A 187 -7.15 -20.12 0.90
C ILE A 187 -8.34 -19.18 0.74
N LEU A 188 -9.25 -19.18 1.71
CA LEU A 188 -10.43 -18.30 1.76
C LEU A 188 -11.23 -18.25 0.43
N GLY A 189 -11.41 -19.41 -0.21
CA GLY A 189 -12.17 -19.54 -1.46
C GLY A 189 -11.38 -19.26 -2.74
N VAL A 190 -10.09 -18.94 -2.66
CA VAL A 190 -9.23 -18.66 -3.81
C VAL A 190 -8.15 -19.73 -3.95
N LYS A 191 -7.87 -20.17 -5.19
CA LYS A 191 -6.73 -21.03 -5.51
C LYS A 191 -5.45 -20.19 -5.52
N ILE A 192 -4.61 -20.40 -4.52
CA ILE A 192 -3.32 -19.74 -4.38
C ILE A 192 -2.22 -20.72 -4.78
N HIS A 193 -1.39 -20.29 -5.73
CA HIS A 193 -0.36 -21.07 -6.38
C HIS A 193 1.04 -20.67 -5.87
N SER A 194 1.98 -21.61 -5.89
CA SER A 194 3.40 -21.28 -5.69
C SER A 194 3.85 -20.25 -6.71
N GLY A 195 4.44 -19.16 -6.24
CA GLY A 195 4.84 -18.01 -7.03
C GLY A 195 3.83 -16.88 -7.08
N ASP A 196 2.61 -17.05 -6.58
CA ASP A 196 1.69 -15.94 -6.39
C ASP A 196 2.30 -14.90 -5.44
N ILE A 197 2.07 -13.63 -5.75
CA ILE A 197 2.55 -12.49 -4.99
C ILE A 197 1.35 -11.89 -4.26
N LEU A 198 1.43 -11.81 -2.94
CA LEU A 198 0.42 -11.16 -2.11
C LEU A 198 0.87 -9.72 -1.88
N VAL A 199 0.05 -8.76 -2.28
CA VAL A 199 0.23 -7.36 -1.89
C VAL A 199 -0.84 -6.99 -0.88
N SER A 200 -0.44 -6.35 0.22
CA SER A 200 -1.33 -6.07 1.33
C SER A 200 -1.10 -4.70 1.93
N ARG A 201 -2.09 -4.23 2.68
CA ARG A 201 -2.04 -2.98 3.44
C ARG A 201 -2.09 -3.30 4.93
N GLY A 202 -0.98 -3.07 5.63
CA GLY A 202 -0.89 -3.31 7.07
C GLY A 202 -1.71 -2.30 7.89
N GLY A 203 -2.08 -2.64 9.13
CA GLY A 203 -2.82 -1.74 10.01
C GLY A 203 -2.01 -0.64 10.71
N ALA A 204 -0.68 -0.58 10.50
CA ALA A 204 0.21 0.34 11.19
C ALA A 204 0.31 1.71 10.49
N PRO A 205 0.59 2.80 11.24
CA PRO A 205 0.84 4.13 10.64
C PRO A 205 1.97 4.11 9.60
N THR A 206 3.07 3.39 9.87
CA THR A 206 4.19 3.25 8.92
C THR A 206 3.76 2.56 7.63
N SER A 207 2.85 1.59 7.70
CA SER A 207 2.28 0.97 6.51
C SER A 207 1.52 1.99 5.66
N ALA A 208 0.80 2.94 6.28
CA ALA A 208 0.13 4.03 5.57
C ALA A 208 1.15 4.97 4.91
N LEU A 209 2.24 5.28 5.62
CA LEU A 209 3.33 6.08 5.10
C LEU A 209 3.99 5.44 3.87
N ILE A 210 4.25 4.13 3.87
CA ILE A 210 4.79 3.43 2.71
C ILE A 210 3.83 3.53 1.53
N ALA A 211 2.54 3.21 1.76
CA ALA A 211 1.54 3.22 0.69
C ALA A 211 1.39 4.61 0.04
N ARG A 212 1.39 5.70 0.84
CA ARG A 212 1.11 7.06 0.35
C ARG A 212 2.35 7.91 0.09
N GLY A 213 3.50 7.56 0.64
CA GLY A 213 4.71 8.39 0.71
C GLY A 213 5.55 8.46 -0.56
N ASN A 214 4.92 8.41 -1.74
CA ASN A 214 5.59 8.45 -3.03
C ASN A 214 4.81 9.32 -4.03
N ASP A 215 5.37 9.54 -5.22
CA ASP A 215 4.83 10.43 -6.24
C ASP A 215 3.51 9.93 -6.85
N TYR A 216 3.16 8.65 -6.68
CA TYR A 216 1.88 8.06 -7.10
C TYR A 216 1.26 7.29 -5.93
N PRO A 217 0.68 8.00 -4.95
CA PRO A 217 0.21 7.38 -3.72
C PRO A 217 -0.66 6.15 -3.96
N GLY A 218 -0.26 5.00 -3.42
CA GLY A 218 -0.89 3.70 -3.65
C GLY A 218 -1.81 3.24 -2.52
N ASN A 219 -2.15 1.94 -2.56
CA ASN A 219 -3.06 1.28 -1.62
C ASN A 219 -2.42 0.09 -0.87
N PHE A 220 -1.20 -0.29 -1.24
CA PHE A 220 -0.48 -1.43 -0.68
C PHE A 220 0.85 -0.98 -0.11
N SER A 221 1.25 -1.62 0.99
CA SER A 221 2.42 -1.26 1.79
C SER A 221 3.35 -2.44 2.06
N HIS A 222 2.96 -3.66 1.66
CA HIS A 222 3.71 -4.87 1.95
C HIS A 222 3.54 -5.89 0.84
N VAL A 223 4.61 -6.64 0.56
CA VAL A 223 4.66 -7.73 -0.41
C VAL A 223 5.06 -9.01 0.30
N ALA A 224 4.42 -10.12 -0.07
CA ALA A 224 4.83 -11.46 0.31
C ALA A 224 4.80 -12.39 -0.92
N LEU A 225 5.66 -13.41 -0.91
CA LEU A 225 5.74 -14.44 -1.95
C LEU A 225 5.23 -15.77 -1.41
N VAL A 226 4.35 -16.43 -2.15
CA VAL A 226 3.76 -17.70 -1.72
C VAL A 226 4.58 -18.88 -2.24
N TYR A 227 4.97 -19.79 -1.35
CA TYR A 227 5.49 -21.11 -1.69
C TYR A 227 4.54 -22.20 -1.17
N VAL A 228 3.95 -22.98 -2.08
CA VAL A 228 3.21 -24.21 -1.75
C VAL A 228 4.12 -25.40 -1.96
N ASP A 229 4.32 -26.17 -0.89
CA ASP A 229 5.15 -27.36 -0.92
C ASP A 229 4.56 -28.46 -1.83
N ASP A 230 5.43 -29.13 -2.58
CA ASP A 230 5.01 -30.06 -3.63
C ASP A 230 4.34 -31.31 -3.06
N GLU A 231 4.81 -31.80 -1.90
CA GLU A 231 4.37 -33.05 -1.29
C GLU A 231 3.21 -32.83 -0.31
N THR A 232 3.40 -31.91 0.63
CA THR A 232 2.46 -31.67 1.73
C THR A 232 1.31 -30.75 1.33
N LYS A 233 1.46 -29.99 0.24
CA LYS A 233 0.54 -28.91 -0.19
C LYS A 233 0.35 -27.81 0.86
N LEU A 234 1.27 -27.71 1.81
CA LEU A 234 1.24 -26.65 2.81
C LEU A 234 1.74 -25.33 2.20
N PRO A 235 0.98 -24.22 2.39
CA PRO A 235 1.43 -22.90 1.98
C PRO A 235 2.35 -22.27 3.03
N TYR A 236 3.45 -21.70 2.54
CA TYR A 236 4.39 -20.87 3.27
C TYR A 236 4.43 -19.49 2.65
N ILE A 237 4.43 -18.46 3.50
CA ILE A 237 4.44 -17.06 3.08
C ILE A 237 5.79 -16.47 3.43
N ILE A 238 6.54 -16.05 2.41
CA ILE A 238 7.86 -15.44 2.57
C ILE A 238 7.67 -13.92 2.52
N GLU A 239 8.06 -13.24 3.59
CA GLU A 239 7.87 -11.80 3.75
C GLU A 239 9.02 -11.18 4.54
N SER A 240 9.32 -9.90 4.29
CA SER A 240 10.34 -9.16 5.04
C SER A 240 9.71 -8.09 5.92
N HIS A 241 9.95 -8.18 7.23
CA HIS A 241 9.41 -7.28 8.25
C HIS A 241 10.48 -6.34 8.76
N ILE A 242 10.11 -5.09 9.06
CA ILE A 242 11.08 -4.07 9.52
C ILE A 242 11.82 -4.53 10.79
N GLU A 243 11.14 -5.29 11.66
CA GLU A 243 11.62 -5.74 12.96
C GLU A 243 12.74 -6.79 12.87
N ARG A 244 12.63 -7.72 11.91
CA ARG A 244 13.48 -8.94 11.86
C ARG A 244 13.90 -9.40 10.45
N GLY A 245 13.65 -8.63 9.41
CA GLY A 245 13.99 -9.03 8.05
C GLY A 245 13.11 -10.16 7.52
N VAL A 246 13.67 -11.01 6.67
CA VAL A 246 12.93 -12.05 5.95
C VAL A 246 12.53 -13.18 6.88
N THR A 247 11.26 -13.56 6.82
CA THR A 247 10.67 -14.64 7.61
C THR A 247 9.81 -15.54 6.74
N ILE A 248 9.57 -16.75 7.25
CA ILE A 248 8.65 -17.71 6.67
C ILE A 248 7.50 -17.90 7.64
N SER A 249 6.32 -17.46 7.25
CA SER A 249 5.09 -17.56 8.03
C SER A 249 4.22 -18.71 7.52
N SER A 250 3.52 -19.39 8.42
CA SER A 250 2.39 -20.21 8.01
C SER A 250 1.26 -19.32 7.49
N ILE A 251 0.34 -19.87 6.70
CA ILE A 251 -0.86 -19.10 6.29
C ILE A 251 -1.69 -18.63 7.48
N TYR A 252 -1.74 -19.41 8.57
CA TYR A 252 -2.46 -19.04 9.78
C TYR A 252 -1.86 -17.80 10.44
N ASP A 253 -0.53 -17.77 10.58
CA ASP A 253 0.17 -16.63 11.16
C ASP A 253 0.02 -15.38 10.27
N TYR A 254 0.15 -15.56 8.96
CA TYR A 254 -0.05 -14.48 7.99
C TYR A 254 -1.46 -13.87 8.08
N LEU A 255 -2.50 -14.69 8.21
CA LEU A 255 -3.90 -14.20 8.30
C LEU A 255 -4.24 -13.62 9.67
N LYS A 256 -3.47 -13.93 10.72
CA LYS A 256 -3.69 -13.39 12.08
C LYS A 256 -3.30 -11.92 12.17
N ASP A 257 -2.29 -11.50 11.43
CA ASP A 257 -1.86 -10.11 11.39
C ASP A 257 -2.93 -9.22 10.77
N LYS A 258 -3.13 -8.04 11.36
CA LYS A 258 -4.13 -7.09 10.89
C LYS A 258 -3.76 -6.58 9.48
N LYS A 259 -4.50 -7.06 8.49
CA LYS A 259 -4.44 -6.62 7.10
C LYS A 259 -5.73 -5.91 6.75
N LEU A 260 -5.61 -4.65 6.30
CA LEU A 260 -6.77 -3.86 5.88
C LEU A 260 -7.29 -4.29 4.51
N ARG A 261 -6.39 -4.85 3.69
CA ARG A 261 -6.71 -5.46 2.40
C ARG A 261 -5.59 -6.42 1.97
N VAL A 262 -5.93 -7.37 1.11
CA VAL A 262 -4.98 -8.27 0.46
C VAL A 262 -5.40 -8.49 -0.99
N MET A 263 -4.45 -8.43 -1.91
CA MET A 263 -4.64 -8.74 -3.32
C MET A 263 -3.64 -9.79 -3.77
N VAL A 264 -4.11 -10.74 -4.58
CA VAL A 264 -3.30 -11.80 -5.18
C VAL A 264 -2.94 -11.40 -6.59
N LEU A 265 -1.64 -11.38 -6.87
CA LEU A 265 -1.07 -11.14 -8.17
C LEU A 265 -0.39 -12.41 -8.69
N ARG A 266 -0.65 -12.75 -9.95
CA ARG A 266 -0.08 -13.93 -10.61
C ARG A 266 0.57 -13.55 -11.92
N LEU A 267 1.73 -14.15 -12.23
CA LEU A 267 2.36 -13.96 -13.55
C LEU A 267 1.45 -14.49 -14.65
N ARG A 268 1.37 -13.76 -15.75
CA ARG A 268 0.62 -14.19 -16.92
C ARG A 268 1.23 -15.45 -17.52
N LYS A 269 0.39 -16.44 -17.82
CA LYS A 269 0.77 -17.68 -18.49
C LYS A 269 1.38 -17.44 -19.87
N ASP A 270 1.03 -16.34 -20.52
CA ASP A 270 1.50 -15.97 -21.86
C ASP A 270 2.87 -15.27 -21.89
N LEU A 271 3.53 -15.09 -20.74
CA LEU A 271 4.92 -14.64 -20.70
C LEU A 271 5.85 -15.66 -21.35
N GLN A 272 6.80 -15.19 -22.15
CA GLN A 272 7.77 -16.04 -22.85
C GLN A 272 8.52 -16.98 -21.89
N GLN A 273 8.90 -16.47 -20.71
CA GLN A 273 9.59 -17.23 -19.68
C GLN A 273 8.73 -18.39 -19.13
N LEU A 274 7.41 -18.19 -19.01
CA LEU A 274 6.47 -19.21 -18.54
C LEU A 274 6.11 -20.23 -19.63
N GLN A 275 6.16 -19.82 -20.90
CA GLN A 275 6.03 -20.76 -22.03
C GLN A 275 7.24 -21.71 -22.11
N ILE A 276 8.43 -21.24 -21.75
CA ILE A 276 9.65 -22.06 -21.69
C ILE A 276 9.65 -22.95 -20.43
N ASP A 277 9.27 -22.39 -19.29
CA ASP A 277 9.26 -23.09 -18.00
C ASP A 277 8.01 -22.72 -17.19
N PRO A 278 6.91 -23.48 -17.35
CA PRO A 278 5.66 -23.24 -16.62
C PRO A 278 5.82 -23.34 -15.09
N MET A 279 6.88 -23.97 -14.60
CA MET A 279 7.19 -24.12 -13.17
C MET A 279 8.07 -22.99 -12.62
N LEU A 280 8.43 -21.99 -13.43
CA LEU A 280 9.27 -20.86 -13.03
C LEU A 280 8.76 -20.14 -11.78
N PRO A 281 7.44 -19.81 -11.63
CA PRO A 281 6.94 -19.14 -10.43
C PRO A 281 7.22 -19.95 -9.14
N ARG A 282 7.09 -21.28 -9.21
CA ARG A 282 7.43 -22.19 -8.11
C ARG A 282 8.93 -22.20 -7.84
N LYS A 283 9.78 -22.13 -8.86
CA LYS A 283 11.24 -22.05 -8.68
C LYS A 283 11.63 -20.75 -7.98
N ALA A 284 11.03 -19.61 -8.36
CA ALA A 284 11.24 -18.32 -7.70
C ALA A 284 10.88 -18.39 -6.21
N ALA A 285 9.66 -18.86 -5.91
CA ALA A 285 9.19 -19.02 -4.53
C ALA A 285 10.07 -19.97 -3.70
N ARG A 286 10.50 -21.08 -4.28
CA ARG A 286 11.41 -22.02 -3.59
C ARG A 286 12.77 -21.40 -3.30
N LEU A 287 13.33 -20.59 -4.22
CA LEU A 287 14.61 -19.90 -3.97
C LEU A 287 14.50 -18.95 -2.76
N ALA A 288 13.40 -18.20 -2.65
CA ALA A 288 13.17 -17.30 -1.52
C ALA A 288 13.05 -18.10 -0.22
N TYR A 289 12.21 -19.15 -0.23
CA TYR A 289 11.99 -20.05 0.90
C TYR A 289 13.31 -20.69 1.38
N GLN A 290 14.08 -21.30 0.47
CA GLN A 290 15.32 -21.98 0.82
C GLN A 290 16.39 -21.04 1.37
N ARG A 291 16.47 -19.81 0.86
CA ARG A 291 17.40 -18.81 1.38
C ARG A 291 17.01 -18.38 2.78
N ALA A 292 15.73 -18.06 2.99
CA ALA A 292 15.21 -17.65 4.30
C ALA A 292 15.30 -18.77 5.36
N GLU A 293 15.27 -20.05 4.96
CA GLU A 293 15.57 -21.16 5.89
C GLU A 293 17.07 -21.30 6.18
N ALA A 294 17.93 -21.01 5.20
CA ALA A 294 19.37 -21.24 5.32
C ALA A 294 20.10 -20.13 6.07
N GLU A 295 19.62 -18.90 6.01
CA GLU A 295 20.29 -17.74 6.59
C GLU A 295 19.31 -16.66 7.08
N HIS A 296 19.78 -15.82 8.01
CA HIS A 296 19.10 -14.58 8.37
C HIS A 296 19.36 -13.52 7.30
N ILE A 297 18.30 -13.03 6.65
CA ILE A 297 18.37 -11.94 5.68
C ILE A 297 17.81 -10.67 6.35
N PRO A 298 18.64 -9.67 6.68
CA PRO A 298 18.18 -8.47 7.36
C PRO A 298 17.22 -7.63 6.50
N TYR A 299 16.41 -6.80 7.16
CA TYR A 299 15.55 -5.84 6.47
C TYR A 299 16.39 -4.72 5.84
N ASP A 300 16.09 -4.36 4.59
CA ASP A 300 16.74 -3.24 3.92
C ASP A 300 16.00 -1.91 4.16
N PHE A 301 16.49 -1.12 5.11
CA PHE A 301 15.96 0.23 5.37
C PHE A 301 16.42 1.26 4.34
N GLU A 302 17.50 0.99 3.62
CA GLU A 302 18.06 1.92 2.63
C GLU A 302 17.21 1.95 1.36
N MET A 303 16.38 0.90 1.15
CA MET A 303 15.52 0.67 -0.01
C MET A 303 16.31 0.51 -1.32
N ASP A 304 17.52 -0.06 -1.22
CA ASP A 304 18.45 -0.33 -2.31
C ASP A 304 18.22 -1.73 -2.91
N PHE A 305 17.25 -1.82 -3.81
CA PHE A 305 16.95 -3.06 -4.54
C PHE A 305 18.04 -3.53 -5.53
N SER A 306 19.20 -2.83 -5.58
CA SER A 306 20.36 -3.28 -6.35
C SER A 306 21.28 -4.20 -5.55
N ASN A 307 21.15 -4.22 -4.22
CA ASN A 307 21.92 -5.04 -3.30
C ASN A 307 21.09 -6.24 -2.82
N ASP A 308 21.64 -7.45 -2.93
CA ASP A 308 20.94 -8.70 -2.57
C ASP A 308 21.30 -9.22 -1.17
N ASP A 309 22.05 -8.45 -0.37
CA ASP A 309 22.50 -8.83 0.99
C ASP A 309 21.43 -8.60 2.07
N LYS A 310 20.50 -7.67 1.85
CA LYS A 310 19.38 -7.32 2.72
C LYS A 310 18.14 -7.22 1.84
N TRP A 311 16.96 -7.55 2.36
CA TRP A 311 15.71 -7.47 1.60
C TRP A 311 14.65 -6.64 2.33
N PHE A 312 14.07 -5.65 1.67
CA PHE A 312 12.76 -5.13 2.07
C PHE A 312 11.63 -5.96 1.43
N CYS A 313 10.37 -5.69 1.79
CA CYS A 313 9.25 -6.58 1.46
C CYS A 313 9.13 -6.91 -0.04
N SER A 314 9.35 -5.95 -0.95
CA SER A 314 9.27 -6.19 -2.41
C SER A 314 10.36 -7.12 -2.94
N GLU A 315 11.53 -7.14 -2.31
CA GLU A 315 12.69 -7.91 -2.78
C GLU A 315 12.54 -9.41 -2.62
N VAL A 316 11.67 -9.86 -1.69
CA VAL A 316 11.35 -11.29 -1.55
C VAL A 316 10.85 -11.88 -2.88
N ALA A 317 10.11 -11.09 -3.65
CA ALA A 317 9.64 -11.44 -4.98
C ALA A 317 10.61 -10.97 -6.07
N SER A 318 11.00 -9.69 -6.08
CA SER A 318 11.77 -9.12 -7.20
C SER A 318 13.13 -9.80 -7.39
N SER A 319 13.85 -10.08 -6.31
CA SER A 319 15.20 -10.66 -6.35
C SER A 319 15.19 -12.09 -6.90
N THR A 320 14.19 -12.90 -6.56
CA THR A 320 14.10 -14.30 -7.02
C THR A 320 13.55 -14.44 -8.42
N TYR A 321 12.56 -13.64 -8.81
CA TYR A 321 12.07 -13.59 -10.20
C TYR A 321 13.14 -13.07 -11.16
N LYS A 322 13.90 -12.04 -10.76
CA LYS A 322 15.01 -11.48 -11.56
C LYS A 322 16.09 -12.51 -11.86
N LYS A 323 16.44 -13.36 -10.87
CA LYS A 323 17.39 -14.48 -11.06
C LYS A 323 16.92 -15.51 -12.11
N LEU A 324 15.62 -15.56 -12.39
CA LEU A 324 15.00 -16.44 -13.37
C LEU A 324 14.58 -15.72 -14.66
N GLY A 325 15.04 -14.48 -14.86
CA GLY A 325 14.83 -13.73 -16.10
C GLY A 325 13.48 -13.01 -16.20
N VAL A 326 12.73 -12.87 -15.10
CA VAL A 326 11.53 -12.03 -15.03
C VAL A 326 11.84 -10.77 -14.23
N ASN A 327 11.82 -9.62 -14.89
CA ASN A 327 12.05 -8.32 -14.26
C ASN A 327 10.71 -7.69 -13.89
N LEU A 328 10.21 -7.99 -12.69
CA LEU A 328 9.05 -7.32 -12.09
C LEU A 328 9.37 -5.86 -11.73
N TRP A 329 8.34 -5.07 -11.44
CA TRP A 329 8.42 -3.61 -11.27
C TRP A 329 8.92 -2.93 -12.55
N MET A 330 8.25 -3.20 -13.68
CA MET A 330 8.57 -2.58 -14.97
C MET A 330 8.56 -1.04 -14.94
N SER A 331 7.85 -0.44 -13.97
CA SER A 331 7.99 0.95 -13.58
C SER A 331 8.11 1.04 -12.06
N VAL A 332 9.17 1.66 -11.56
CA VAL A 332 9.39 1.93 -10.13
C VAL A 332 8.83 3.30 -9.75
N SER A 333 8.28 3.39 -8.55
CA SER A 333 7.90 4.64 -7.92
C SER A 333 9.09 5.50 -7.52
N SER A 334 8.79 6.78 -7.35
CA SER A 334 9.75 7.82 -7.02
C SER A 334 9.20 8.68 -5.89
N ILE A 335 10.10 9.30 -5.14
CA ILE A 335 9.78 10.23 -4.05
C ILE A 335 10.51 11.53 -4.37
N SER A 336 9.77 12.49 -4.93
CA SER A 336 10.37 13.72 -5.47
C SER A 336 10.14 14.94 -4.56
N THR A 337 9.32 14.84 -3.53
CA THR A 337 9.07 15.93 -2.59
C THR A 337 10.06 15.93 -1.43
N LEU A 338 10.65 17.10 -1.13
CA LEU A 338 11.71 17.22 -0.13
C LEU A 338 11.24 16.85 1.29
N GLY A 339 10.04 17.26 1.67
CA GLY A 339 9.48 16.99 2.99
C GLY A 339 9.30 15.51 3.25
N THR A 340 8.59 14.83 2.34
CA THR A 340 8.41 13.38 2.35
C THR A 340 9.75 12.64 2.37
N ALA A 341 10.69 13.01 1.50
CA ALA A 341 12.01 12.37 1.45
C ALA A 341 12.80 12.56 2.75
N LYS A 342 12.74 13.73 3.38
CA LYS A 342 13.37 13.98 4.70
C LYS A 342 12.77 13.12 5.80
N TRP A 343 11.45 12.96 5.82
CA TRP A 343 10.78 12.12 6.82
C TRP A 343 11.17 10.65 6.66
N LEU A 344 11.15 10.13 5.44
CA LEU A 344 11.58 8.76 5.13
C LEU A 344 13.07 8.55 5.42
N ALA A 345 13.92 9.53 5.09
CA ALA A 345 15.33 9.52 5.47
C ALA A 345 15.54 9.44 7.00
N GLY A 346 14.67 10.08 7.77
CA GLY A 346 14.66 9.98 9.23
C GLY A 346 14.44 8.55 9.77
N PHE A 347 13.91 7.65 8.93
CA PHE A 347 13.74 6.22 9.22
C PHE A 347 14.82 5.31 8.62
N GLY A 348 15.76 5.87 7.85
CA GLY A 348 16.88 5.14 7.24
C GLY A 348 16.84 5.03 5.71
N VAL A 349 15.80 5.56 5.05
CA VAL A 349 15.68 5.50 3.58
C VAL A 349 16.70 6.41 2.91
N THR A 350 17.46 5.86 1.96
CA THR A 350 18.48 6.60 1.20
C THR A 350 18.22 6.57 -0.31
N HIS A 351 17.47 5.59 -0.80
CA HIS A 351 17.06 5.46 -2.20
C HIS A 351 15.60 5.86 -2.40
N PHE A 352 15.39 6.91 -3.20
CA PHE A 352 14.08 7.54 -3.43
C PHE A 352 13.47 7.22 -4.80
N GLU A 353 14.08 6.30 -5.54
CA GLU A 353 13.43 5.58 -6.63
C GLU A 353 13.50 4.09 -6.26
N THR A 354 12.35 3.46 -6.00
CA THR A 354 12.33 2.11 -5.42
C THR A 354 11.07 1.32 -5.79
N GLN A 355 11.07 0.04 -5.44
CA GLN A 355 10.02 -0.93 -5.76
C GLN A 355 8.87 -0.83 -4.75
N GLU A 356 7.94 0.09 -4.98
CA GLU A 356 6.78 0.24 -4.08
C GLU A 356 5.79 -0.92 -4.29
N PRO A 357 5.19 -1.48 -3.22
CA PRO A 357 4.27 -2.62 -3.33
C PRO A 357 3.09 -2.36 -4.28
N SER A 358 2.61 -1.11 -4.33
CA SER A 358 1.49 -0.73 -5.19
C SER A 358 1.83 -0.72 -6.69
N ASP A 359 3.12 -0.61 -7.06
CA ASP A 359 3.55 -0.62 -8.47
C ASP A 359 3.20 -1.96 -9.16
N LEU A 360 3.16 -3.06 -8.40
CA LEU A 360 2.83 -4.38 -8.93
C LEU A 360 1.39 -4.48 -9.48
N GLU A 361 0.46 -3.67 -8.97
CA GLU A 361 -0.88 -3.62 -9.55
C GLU A 361 -0.85 -3.12 -11.01
N TYR A 362 0.11 -2.26 -11.33
CA TYR A 362 0.28 -1.67 -12.65
C TYR A 362 1.21 -2.47 -13.57
N ASP A 363 1.97 -3.43 -13.03
CA ASP A 363 2.86 -4.28 -13.84
C ASP A 363 2.04 -5.18 -14.79
N PRO A 364 2.23 -5.05 -16.12
CA PRO A 364 1.46 -5.79 -17.13
C PRO A 364 1.85 -7.27 -17.20
N GLN A 365 2.96 -7.68 -16.56
CA GLN A 365 3.34 -9.09 -16.45
C GLN A 365 2.45 -9.85 -15.45
N LEU A 366 1.71 -9.13 -14.62
CA LEU A 366 0.87 -9.69 -13.57
C LEU A 366 -0.61 -9.55 -13.88
N LYS A 367 -1.43 -10.46 -13.37
CA LYS A 367 -2.89 -10.38 -13.32
C LYS A 367 -3.36 -10.28 -11.88
N VAL A 368 -4.46 -9.58 -11.67
CA VAL A 368 -5.14 -9.59 -10.38
C VAL A 368 -6.05 -10.81 -10.36
N VAL A 369 -5.78 -11.77 -9.48
CA VAL A 369 -6.54 -13.02 -9.37
C VAL A 369 -7.70 -12.87 -8.39
N ALA A 370 -7.45 -12.19 -7.27
CA ALA A 370 -8.44 -11.96 -6.24
C ALA A 370 -8.05 -10.78 -5.37
N GLU A 371 -9.04 -10.17 -4.73
CA GLU A 371 -8.82 -9.13 -3.75
C GLU A 371 -9.84 -9.19 -2.62
N TRP A 372 -9.34 -9.22 -1.38
CA TRP A 372 -10.16 -9.14 -0.17
C TRP A 372 -10.16 -7.73 0.41
N ARG A 373 -11.36 -7.26 0.76
CA ARG A 373 -11.62 -5.99 1.43
C ARG A 373 -12.71 -6.20 2.47
N ASN A 374 -12.37 -6.07 3.75
CA ASN A 374 -13.40 -6.03 4.79
C ASN A 374 -13.86 -4.56 4.98
N PRO A 375 -15.18 -4.26 4.99
CA PRO A 375 -15.70 -2.89 5.08
C PRO A 375 -15.20 -2.10 6.29
N GLU A 376 -15.15 -2.73 7.47
CA GLU A 376 -14.68 -2.07 8.68
C GLU A 376 -13.20 -1.68 8.58
N THR A 377 -12.38 -2.56 8.01
CA THR A 377 -10.96 -2.29 7.81
C THR A 377 -10.69 -1.34 6.64
N LEU A 378 -11.55 -1.34 5.62
CA LEU A 378 -11.47 -0.41 4.49
C LEU A 378 -11.66 1.04 4.95
N TYR A 379 -12.65 1.28 5.82
CA TYR A 379 -12.85 2.63 6.38
C TYR A 379 -11.64 3.09 7.19
N GLN A 380 -11.02 2.18 7.96
CA GLN A 380 -9.80 2.48 8.69
C GLN A 380 -8.63 2.81 7.76
N ASP A 381 -8.50 2.11 6.62
CA ASP A 381 -7.48 2.42 5.60
C ASP A 381 -7.67 3.82 5.04
N HIS A 382 -8.91 4.22 4.72
CA HIS A 382 -9.22 5.57 4.21
C HIS A 382 -8.87 6.65 5.23
N VAL A 383 -9.23 6.45 6.51
CA VAL A 383 -8.84 7.38 7.58
C VAL A 383 -7.32 7.45 7.71
N ASP A 384 -6.63 6.31 7.69
CA ASP A 384 -5.17 6.26 7.85
C ASP A 384 -4.46 6.96 6.68
N ASN A 385 -4.92 6.73 5.45
CA ASN A 385 -4.37 7.35 4.24
C ASN A 385 -4.60 8.87 4.25
N ALA A 386 -5.79 9.34 4.65
CA ALA A 386 -6.09 10.77 4.75
C ALA A 386 -5.21 11.48 5.79
N ILE A 387 -4.90 10.82 6.90
CA ILE A 387 -4.00 11.35 7.93
C ILE A 387 -2.57 11.44 7.41
N VAL A 388 -2.08 10.40 6.74
CA VAL A 388 -0.74 10.43 6.15
C VAL A 388 -0.63 11.51 5.09
N GLU A 389 -1.61 11.66 4.21
CA GLU A 389 -1.62 12.76 3.23
C GLU A 389 -1.52 14.13 3.89
N ALA A 390 -2.33 14.37 4.93
CA ALA A 390 -2.28 15.63 5.68
C ALA A 390 -0.91 15.85 6.34
N LEU A 391 -0.30 14.80 6.91
CA LEU A 391 1.02 14.89 7.52
C LEU A 391 2.14 15.13 6.48
N LEU A 392 2.05 14.51 5.31
CA LEU A 392 3.00 14.71 4.22
C LEU A 392 2.87 16.10 3.59
N ASP A 393 1.66 16.67 3.53
CA ASP A 393 1.46 18.07 3.16
C ASP A 393 2.22 19.00 4.12
N GLU A 394 2.08 18.81 5.44
CA GLU A 394 2.84 19.59 6.43
C GLU A 394 4.36 19.38 6.31
N ALA A 395 4.80 18.14 6.04
CA ALA A 395 6.21 17.84 5.78
C ALA A 395 6.74 18.66 4.60
N ASN A 396 5.95 18.76 3.53
CA ASN A 396 6.29 19.52 2.32
C ASN A 396 6.23 21.04 2.53
N GLU A 397 5.43 21.51 3.50
CA GLU A 397 5.45 22.90 3.99
C GLU A 397 6.66 23.19 4.91
N GLY A 398 7.49 22.18 5.20
CA GLY A 398 8.77 22.30 5.92
C GLY A 398 8.74 21.80 7.36
N LYS A 399 7.64 21.18 7.80
CA LYS A 399 7.55 20.58 9.14
C LYS A 399 8.50 19.39 9.26
N GLU A 400 9.40 19.45 10.23
CA GLU A 400 10.38 18.38 10.45
C GLU A 400 9.86 17.32 11.42
N LEU A 401 10.15 16.04 11.12
CA LEU A 401 9.90 14.95 12.05
C LEU A 401 11.00 14.90 13.11
N SER A 402 10.75 15.58 14.23
CA SER A 402 11.65 15.63 15.38
C SER A 402 11.47 14.44 16.33
N TYR A 403 12.31 14.38 17.36
CA TYR A 403 12.20 13.44 18.47
C TYR A 403 12.62 14.09 19.79
N ASP A 404 12.17 13.50 20.91
CA ASP A 404 12.54 13.95 22.25
C ASP A 404 14.01 13.63 22.54
N TRP A 405 14.91 14.57 22.28
CA TRP A 405 16.36 14.38 22.36
C TRP A 405 16.85 13.86 23.73
N TYR A 406 16.18 14.21 24.82
CA TYR A 406 16.50 13.74 26.17
C TYR A 406 16.22 12.23 26.37
N MET A 407 15.42 11.61 25.50
CA MET A 407 15.15 10.17 25.52
C MET A 407 16.25 9.34 24.84
N LEU A 408 17.20 9.98 24.17
CA LEU A 408 18.24 9.30 23.37
C LEU A 408 19.08 8.29 24.16
N PRO A 409 19.52 8.57 25.41
CA PRO A 409 20.26 7.59 26.20
C PRO A 409 19.45 6.33 26.48
N PHE A 410 18.14 6.46 26.75
CA PHE A 410 17.26 5.33 26.95
C PHE A 410 17.04 4.55 25.65
N ALA A 411 16.81 5.25 24.54
CA ALA A 411 16.65 4.61 23.23
C ALA A 411 17.91 3.83 22.83
N ARG A 412 19.11 4.34 23.11
CA ARG A 412 20.38 3.64 22.84
C ARG A 412 20.53 2.37 23.67
N LEU A 413 20.13 2.40 24.94
CA LEU A 413 20.09 1.21 25.79
C LEU A 413 19.08 0.17 25.26
N MET A 414 17.89 0.62 24.86
CA MET A 414 16.87 -0.25 24.25
C MET A 414 17.35 -0.82 22.92
N LYS A 415 18.07 -0.05 22.11
CA LYS A 415 18.67 -0.52 20.86
C LYS A 415 19.72 -1.58 21.12
N PHE A 416 20.62 -1.34 22.09
CA PHE A 416 21.62 -2.34 22.48
C PHE A 416 20.97 -3.64 22.96
N TYR A 417 19.90 -3.53 23.77
CA TYR A 417 19.13 -4.69 24.19
C TYR A 417 18.43 -5.39 23.01
N SER A 418 17.87 -4.64 22.07
CA SER A 418 17.27 -5.18 20.83
C SER A 418 18.28 -5.98 20.00
N VAL A 419 19.53 -5.52 19.89
CA VAL A 419 20.62 -6.25 19.22
C VAL A 419 20.90 -7.59 19.91
N ILE A 420 20.85 -7.62 21.24
CA ILE A 420 21.00 -8.88 21.99
C ILE A 420 19.82 -9.81 21.71
N GLN A 421 18.59 -9.31 21.76
CA GLN A 421 17.38 -10.10 21.48
C GLN A 421 17.42 -10.72 20.08
N ASN A 422 17.74 -9.91 19.06
CA ASN A 422 17.80 -10.37 17.67
C ASN A 422 18.84 -11.48 17.48
N LYS A 423 19.98 -11.40 18.18
CA LYS A 423 21.00 -12.47 18.18
C LYS A 423 20.48 -13.80 18.72
N PHE A 424 19.46 -13.78 19.58
CA PHE A 424 18.79 -14.97 20.11
C PHE A 424 17.45 -15.27 19.40
N GLY A 425 17.18 -14.64 18.25
CA GLY A 425 15.97 -14.87 17.45
C GLY A 425 14.70 -14.24 18.03
N ALA A 426 14.81 -13.29 18.95
CA ALA A 426 13.67 -12.56 19.53
C ALA A 426 13.61 -11.13 18.98
N GLU A 427 12.39 -10.57 18.85
CA GLU A 427 12.18 -9.20 18.38
C GLU A 427 12.55 -8.16 19.43
N GLY A 428 13.38 -7.20 19.03
CA GLY A 428 13.69 -6.02 19.80
C GLY A 428 12.68 -4.88 19.64
N SER A 429 12.56 -4.02 20.65
CA SER A 429 11.67 -2.85 20.60
C SER A 429 12.09 -1.78 19.59
N ILE A 430 13.38 -1.76 19.20
CA ILE A 430 13.88 -0.92 18.12
C ILE A 430 14.38 -1.87 17.01
N PRO A 431 13.78 -1.81 15.81
CA PRO A 431 14.11 -2.70 14.70
C PRO A 431 15.62 -2.81 14.39
N GLU A 432 16.07 -3.97 13.88
CA GLU A 432 17.50 -4.27 13.67
C GLU A 432 18.24 -3.19 12.85
N GLY A 433 17.62 -2.70 11.78
CA GLY A 433 18.23 -1.70 10.89
C GLY A 433 17.98 -0.24 11.28
N MET A 434 17.16 0.05 12.29
CA MET A 434 16.92 1.43 12.74
C MET A 434 17.95 1.91 13.77
N SER A 435 18.36 3.19 13.68
CA SER A 435 19.10 3.87 14.75
C SER A 435 18.21 4.15 15.97
N ALA A 436 18.80 4.52 17.10
CA ALA A 436 18.03 4.93 18.28
C ALA A 436 17.22 6.21 18.01
N GLU A 437 17.81 7.13 17.25
CA GLU A 437 17.21 8.36 16.75
C GLU A 437 16.00 8.04 15.84
N SER A 438 16.17 7.15 14.85
CA SER A 438 15.07 6.70 13.98
C SER A 438 13.94 6.04 14.77
N GLY A 439 14.26 5.20 15.76
CA GLY A 439 13.26 4.59 16.64
C GLY A 439 12.45 5.62 17.44
N LEU A 440 13.10 6.70 17.92
CA LEU A 440 12.39 7.78 18.60
C LEU A 440 11.53 8.62 17.65
N ARG A 441 12.02 8.91 16.42
CA ARG A 441 11.21 9.59 15.38
C ARG A 441 10.00 8.75 15.01
N HIS A 442 10.16 7.44 14.89
CA HIS A 442 9.08 6.50 14.55
C HIS A 442 8.00 6.54 15.63
N LYS A 443 8.39 6.43 16.90
CA LYS A 443 7.46 6.58 18.02
C LYS A 443 6.76 7.94 18.05
N LYS A 444 7.46 9.03 17.73
CA LYS A 444 6.87 10.37 17.66
C LYS A 444 5.85 10.48 16.52
N TYR A 445 6.17 9.93 15.35
CA TYR A 445 5.28 9.86 14.20
C TYR A 445 3.99 9.11 14.55
N GLU A 446 4.09 7.92 15.16
CA GLU A 446 2.92 7.14 15.59
C GLU A 446 2.05 7.90 16.61
N SER A 447 2.69 8.60 17.55
CA SER A 447 2.00 9.41 18.55
C SER A 447 1.19 10.55 17.91
N ILE A 448 1.78 11.29 16.97
CA ILE A 448 1.09 12.36 16.23
C ILE A 448 -0.06 11.78 15.40
N PHE A 449 0.22 10.70 14.66
CA PHE A 449 -0.75 10.02 13.82
C PHE A 449 -1.99 9.58 14.63
N ASN A 450 -1.78 8.89 15.75
CA ASN A 450 -2.88 8.41 16.59
C ASN A 450 -3.69 9.55 17.21
N SER A 451 -3.03 10.63 17.63
CA SER A 451 -3.73 11.82 18.15
C SER A 451 -4.62 12.48 17.09
N ILE A 452 -4.16 12.57 15.84
CA ILE A 452 -4.98 13.07 14.73
C ILE A 452 -6.12 12.10 14.45
N LYS A 453 -5.85 10.79 14.42
CA LYS A 453 -6.86 9.75 14.15
C LYS A 453 -8.05 9.81 15.10
N GLU A 454 -7.81 9.95 16.39
CA GLU A 454 -8.87 10.10 17.39
C GLU A 454 -9.78 11.29 17.07
N LYS A 455 -9.20 12.45 16.73
CA LYS A 455 -9.97 13.67 16.41
C LYS A 455 -10.72 13.55 15.07
N VAL A 456 -10.09 12.97 14.04
CA VAL A 456 -10.71 12.74 12.72
C VAL A 456 -11.92 11.82 12.85
N LEU A 457 -11.82 10.75 13.64
CA LEU A 457 -12.94 9.83 13.87
C LEU A 457 -14.13 10.51 14.57
N VAL A 458 -13.88 11.44 15.50
CA VAL A 458 -14.93 12.24 16.15
C VAL A 458 -15.64 13.15 15.14
N ASP A 459 -14.90 13.89 14.33
CA ASP A 459 -15.48 14.78 13.30
C ASP A 459 -16.23 13.97 12.24
N ALA A 460 -15.73 12.78 11.87
CA ALA A 460 -16.39 11.88 10.94
C ALA A 460 -17.69 11.29 11.49
N GLU A 461 -17.72 10.87 12.76
CA GLU A 461 -18.94 10.39 13.40
C GLU A 461 -19.99 11.50 13.50
N LYS A 462 -19.56 12.73 13.83
CA LYS A 462 -20.43 13.90 13.83
C LYS A 462 -21.02 14.16 12.44
N PHE A 463 -20.18 14.17 11.41
CA PHE A 463 -20.62 14.33 10.02
C PHE A 463 -21.68 13.28 9.65
N ALA A 464 -21.43 12.01 9.96
CA ALA A 464 -22.34 10.93 9.62
C ALA A 464 -23.69 11.04 10.33
N LYS A 465 -23.71 11.50 11.59
CA LYS A 465 -24.94 11.76 12.34
C LYS A 465 -25.75 12.92 11.75
N GLU A 466 -25.08 14.00 11.35
CA GLU A 466 -25.73 15.20 10.81
C GLU A 466 -26.24 15.01 9.38
N ASN A 467 -25.52 14.22 8.57
CA ASN A 467 -25.79 14.10 7.13
C ASN A 467 -26.47 12.77 6.74
N HIS A 468 -26.51 11.79 7.65
CA HIS A 468 -27.08 10.45 7.42
C HIS A 468 -26.36 9.60 6.35
N TYR A 469 -25.08 9.88 6.09
CA TYR A 469 -24.18 9.06 5.27
C TYR A 469 -22.73 9.27 5.72
N GLN A 470 -21.82 8.36 5.36
CA GLN A 470 -20.42 8.46 5.79
C GLN A 470 -19.70 9.62 5.08
N PRO A 471 -18.76 10.34 5.72
CA PRO A 471 -17.99 11.37 5.02
C PRO A 471 -17.21 10.75 3.85
N PRO A 472 -17.33 11.28 2.63
CA PRO A 472 -16.50 10.83 1.52
C PRO A 472 -15.02 11.16 1.77
N TYR A 473 -14.09 10.44 1.14
CA TYR A 473 -12.65 10.56 1.41
C TYR A 473 -12.14 12.00 1.50
N TRP A 474 -12.54 12.88 0.57
CA TRP A 474 -12.07 14.26 0.55
C TRP A 474 -12.48 15.09 1.79
N LYS A 475 -13.61 14.74 2.45
CA LYS A 475 -13.99 15.33 3.76
C LYS A 475 -13.10 14.82 4.88
N ILE A 476 -12.77 13.53 4.86
CA ILE A 476 -11.84 12.91 5.83
C ILE A 476 -10.46 13.57 5.74
N VAL A 477 -9.96 13.79 4.52
CA VAL A 477 -8.73 14.56 4.26
C VAL A 477 -8.85 15.98 4.83
N GLY A 478 -9.99 16.65 4.64
CA GLY A 478 -10.26 17.96 5.24
C GLY A 478 -10.17 17.97 6.77
N PHE A 479 -10.74 16.96 7.44
CA PHE A 479 -10.61 16.78 8.89
C PHE A 479 -9.16 16.53 9.31
N ALA A 480 -8.46 15.66 8.59
CA ALA A 480 -7.05 15.35 8.86
C ALA A 480 -6.16 16.59 8.73
N LYS A 481 -6.32 17.39 7.65
CA LYS A 481 -5.57 18.63 7.42
C LYS A 481 -5.77 19.67 8.53
N LYS A 482 -7.00 19.81 9.02
CA LYS A 482 -7.31 20.69 10.17
C LYS A 482 -6.45 20.34 11.39
N TYR A 483 -6.34 19.05 11.72
CA TYR A 483 -5.62 18.60 12.92
C TYR A 483 -4.11 18.41 12.73
N ALA A 484 -3.66 18.17 11.50
CA ALA A 484 -2.23 18.11 11.19
C ALA A 484 -1.52 19.46 11.44
N LYS A 485 -2.20 20.57 11.14
CA LYS A 485 -1.75 21.95 11.37
C LYS A 485 -1.67 22.37 12.83
N GLU A 486 -2.45 21.72 13.70
CA GLU A 486 -2.46 22.00 15.14
C GLU A 486 -1.30 21.34 15.90
N ASN A 487 -0.70 20.31 15.31
CA ASN A 487 0.46 19.59 15.85
C ASN A 487 1.74 20.17 15.27
#